data_AF-A0A811LE07-F1
#
_entry.id   AF-A0A811LE07-F1
#
_cell.length_a   1.000
_cell.length_b   1.000
_cell.length_c   1.000
_cell.angle_alpha   90.00
_cell.angle_beta   90.00
_cell.angle_gamma   90.00
#
_symmetry.space_group_name_H-M   'P 1'
#
loop_
_entity.id
_entity.type
_entity.pdbx_description
1 polymer ?
#
loop_
_entity_poly.entity_id
_entity_poly.type
_entity_poly.pdbx_seq_one_letter_code
_entity_poly.pdbx_strand_id
1 'polypeptide(L)'
;MAPVAKTISYDRNDTMVEDKMMNFKFNKEKCILSTSQEAKEKIKACGENWKPRTLSEIYEKGHDVSGPVVRILADGIYDFFHWGHANQFKQIKQLIPNSYLIVGVCRDEDTAKHKRQTVFTEEERVMTVMNCRFVDEVYKGFPYSSNFNIMEELRVDLMAHDSVPYSINQQTNDCYAPFKSVDRFLETERYPGVSTTDLINRILDRYEEYKLGKRTST
;
A
#
# COMPACT_ATOMS: atom_id res chain seq x y z
N MET A 1 21.37 2.88 -20.17
CA MET A 1 20.18 2.03 -20.41
C MET A 1 19.56 1.76 -19.06
N ALA A 2 18.34 2.25 -18.82
CA ALA A 2 17.65 2.02 -17.55
C ALA A 2 17.31 0.52 -17.40
N PRO A 3 17.42 -0.07 -16.21
CA PRO A 3 17.08 -1.47 -16.02
C PRO A 3 15.56 -1.64 -16.18
N VAL A 4 15.18 -2.60 -17.03
CA VAL A 4 13.78 -3.01 -17.23
C VAL A 4 13.26 -3.56 -15.90
N ALA A 5 12.24 -2.90 -15.33
CA ALA A 5 11.53 -3.38 -14.16
C ALA A 5 11.08 -4.83 -14.41
N LYS A 6 11.52 -5.77 -13.57
CA LYS A 6 11.04 -7.16 -13.63
C LYS A 6 9.59 -7.18 -13.15
N THR A 7 8.66 -7.14 -14.09
CA THR A 7 7.23 -7.42 -13.90
C THR A 7 7.06 -8.83 -13.34
N ILE A 8 6.38 -8.98 -12.20
CA ILE A 8 6.06 -10.29 -11.64
C ILE A 8 4.74 -10.74 -12.28
N SER A 9 4.82 -11.51 -13.38
CA SER A 9 3.63 -12.10 -13.98
C SER A 9 3.05 -13.19 -13.06
N TYR A 10 1.80 -13.02 -12.63
CA TYR A 10 1.08 -14.05 -11.88
C TYR A 10 0.56 -15.16 -12.81
N ASP A 11 1.15 -16.36 -12.72
CA ASP A 11 0.49 -17.60 -13.12
C ASP A 11 -0.37 -18.10 -11.94
N ARG A 12 -1.64 -18.43 -12.20
CA ARG A 12 -2.60 -18.90 -11.18
C ARG A 12 -2.25 -20.28 -10.63
N ASN A 13 -1.29 -20.98 -11.23
CA ASN A 13 -0.89 -22.33 -10.85
C ASN A 13 0.54 -22.44 -10.27
N ASP A 14 1.18 -21.32 -9.92
CA ASP A 14 2.58 -21.35 -9.45
C ASP A 14 2.71 -21.76 -7.97
N THR A 15 2.54 -23.06 -7.72
CA THR A 15 2.67 -23.71 -6.40
C THR A 15 4.07 -23.54 -5.78
N MET A 16 5.09 -23.21 -6.58
CA MET A 16 6.47 -22.99 -6.11
C MET A 16 6.63 -21.69 -5.32
N VAL A 17 5.77 -20.70 -5.54
CA VAL A 17 5.77 -19.44 -4.77
C VAL A 17 5.10 -19.66 -3.40
N GLU A 18 4.02 -20.43 -3.35
CA GLU A 18 3.30 -20.73 -2.10
C GLU A 18 4.18 -21.49 -1.09
N ASP A 19 4.96 -22.48 -1.56
CA ASP A 19 5.84 -23.29 -0.72
C ASP A 19 7.03 -22.52 -0.11
N LYS A 20 7.56 -21.52 -0.84
CA LYS A 20 8.58 -20.60 -0.29
C LYS A 20 7.99 -19.59 0.70
N MET A 21 6.70 -19.25 0.56
CA MET A 21 6.02 -18.27 1.41
C MET A 21 5.56 -18.85 2.75
N MET A 22 5.18 -20.13 2.82
CA MET A 22 4.79 -20.77 4.09
C MET A 22 5.96 -20.98 5.07
N ASN A 23 7.21 -21.02 4.58
CA ASN A 23 8.40 -21.30 5.41
C ASN A 23 9.12 -20.05 5.94
N PHE A 24 8.62 -18.84 5.68
CA PHE A 24 9.22 -17.63 6.25
C PHE A 24 8.74 -17.44 7.70
N LYS A 25 9.62 -17.77 8.67
CA LYS A 25 9.45 -17.42 10.08
C LYS A 25 9.53 -15.90 10.25
N PHE A 26 8.40 -15.21 10.06
CA PHE A 26 8.27 -13.80 10.40
C PHE A 26 7.93 -13.66 11.89
N ASN A 27 8.90 -13.21 12.68
CA ASN A 27 8.66 -12.73 14.03
C ASN A 27 8.16 -11.27 13.90
N LYS A 28 6.84 -11.07 13.80
CA LYS A 28 6.30 -9.75 13.47
C LYS A 28 6.02 -8.95 14.75
N GLU A 29 6.68 -7.80 14.89
CA GLU A 29 6.27 -6.76 15.82
C GLU A 29 4.86 -6.26 15.46
N LYS A 30 4.11 -5.77 16.47
CA LYS A 30 2.76 -5.25 16.28
C LYS A 30 2.81 -4.01 15.38
N CYS A 31 1.88 -3.89 14.42
CA CYS A 31 1.72 -2.65 13.65
C CYS A 31 1.41 -1.48 14.57
N ILE A 32 2.06 -0.33 14.36
CA ILE A 32 1.90 0.88 15.18
C ILE A 32 1.22 2.01 14.41
N LEU A 33 0.77 3.04 15.13
CA LEU A 33 0.31 4.29 14.50
C LEU A 33 1.49 5.26 14.33
N SER A 34 1.51 6.03 13.24
CA SER A 34 2.54 7.06 12.99
C SER A 34 2.62 8.14 14.08
N THR A 35 1.54 8.33 14.86
CA THR A 35 1.49 9.26 15.98
C THR A 35 2.13 8.73 17.27
N SER A 36 2.42 7.43 17.32
CA SER A 36 2.99 6.76 18.50
C SER A 36 4.40 7.24 18.80
N GLN A 37 4.82 7.07 20.06
CA GLN A 37 6.18 7.36 20.48
C GLN A 37 7.21 6.48 19.75
N GLU A 38 6.86 5.21 19.51
CA GLU A 38 7.73 4.27 18.80
C GLU A 38 7.99 4.70 17.34
N ALA A 39 6.97 5.19 16.62
CA ALA A 39 7.14 5.71 15.26
C ALA A 39 8.10 6.92 15.23
N LYS A 40 7.97 7.82 16.21
CA LYS A 40 8.88 8.98 16.36
C LYS A 40 10.32 8.54 16.65
N GLU A 41 10.51 7.48 17.42
CA GLU A 41 11.84 6.90 17.68
C GLU A 41 12.45 6.26 16.45
N LYS A 42 11.66 5.55 15.63
CA LYS A 42 12.13 5.01 14.34
C LYS A 42 12.52 6.12 13.36
N ILE A 43 11.80 7.25 13.34
CA ILE A 43 12.18 8.45 12.57
C ILE A 43 13.51 9.02 13.08
N LYS A 44 13.69 9.17 14.41
CA LYS A 44 14.95 9.64 15.01
C LYS A 44 16.13 8.72 14.69
N ALA A 45 15.91 7.41 14.68
CA ALA A 45 16.92 6.41 14.37
C ALA A 45 17.46 6.49 12.93
N CYS A 46 16.74 7.17 12.01
CA CYS A 46 17.24 7.47 10.67
C CYS A 46 18.43 8.44 10.68
N GLY A 47 18.62 9.20 11.76
CA GLY A 47 19.69 10.18 11.92
C GLY A 47 19.41 11.53 11.29
N GLU A 48 20.12 12.57 11.75
CA GLU A 48 19.93 13.95 11.30
C GLU A 48 20.36 14.16 9.84
N ASN A 49 21.37 13.41 9.38
CA ASN A 49 21.89 13.46 8.03
C ASN A 49 21.16 12.51 7.05
N TRP A 50 19.99 12.01 7.43
CA TRP A 50 19.20 11.14 6.56
C TRP A 50 18.89 11.84 5.23
N LYS A 51 19.06 11.09 4.14
CA LYS A 51 18.65 11.49 2.79
C LYS A 51 17.86 10.35 2.15
N PRO A 52 16.83 10.65 1.36
CA PRO A 52 16.06 9.62 0.69
C PRO A 52 16.92 8.92 -0.35
N ARG A 53 16.78 7.59 -0.43
CA ARG A 53 17.37 6.78 -1.50
C ARG A 53 16.42 6.68 -2.68
N THR A 54 17.00 6.61 -3.87
CA THR A 54 16.30 6.27 -5.11
C THR A 54 16.10 4.76 -5.24
N LEU A 55 15.17 4.36 -6.08
CA LEU A 55 14.88 2.97 -6.38
C LEU A 55 16.10 2.27 -6.99
N SER A 56 16.81 2.94 -7.91
CA SER A 56 18.03 2.44 -8.53
C SER A 56 19.13 2.19 -7.49
N GLU A 57 19.39 3.13 -6.58
CA GLU A 57 20.40 2.96 -5.51
C GLU A 57 20.07 1.77 -4.59
N ILE A 58 18.77 1.54 -4.32
CA ILE A 58 18.31 0.42 -3.49
C ILE A 58 18.56 -0.91 -4.22
N TYR A 59 18.26 -1.02 -5.50
CA TYR A 59 18.50 -2.23 -6.28
C TYR A 59 19.99 -2.50 -6.52
N GLU A 60 20.81 -1.47 -6.75
CA GLU A 60 22.25 -1.60 -6.97
C GLU A 60 23.00 -2.18 -5.77
N LYS A 61 22.58 -1.82 -4.55
CA LYS A 61 23.17 -2.35 -3.31
C LYS A 61 22.75 -3.79 -2.99
N GLY A 62 21.75 -4.32 -3.72
CA GLY A 62 21.18 -5.63 -3.48
C GLY A 62 20.21 -5.68 -2.30
N HIS A 63 19.37 -6.73 -2.26
CA HIS A 63 18.36 -6.95 -1.22
C HIS A 63 18.96 -7.54 0.07
N ASP A 64 20.05 -6.95 0.57
CA ASP A 64 20.63 -7.38 1.83
C ASP A 64 19.70 -7.04 2.99
N VAL A 65 19.11 -8.07 3.60
CA VAL A 65 18.24 -7.96 4.76
C VAL A 65 18.95 -7.50 6.03
N SER A 66 20.29 -7.54 6.05
CA SER A 66 21.11 -7.00 7.14
C SER A 66 21.49 -5.53 6.92
N GLY A 67 21.22 -4.98 5.74
CA GLY A 67 21.48 -3.58 5.40
C GLY A 67 20.47 -2.59 5.98
N PRO A 68 20.65 -1.28 5.72
CA PRO A 68 19.75 -0.24 6.22
C PRO A 68 18.32 -0.42 5.69
N VAL A 69 17.37 -0.52 6.61
CA VAL A 69 15.93 -0.66 6.34
C VAL A 69 15.43 0.38 5.33
N VAL A 70 14.69 -0.04 4.31
CA VAL A 70 14.09 0.85 3.30
C VAL A 70 12.71 1.28 3.75
N ARG A 71 12.47 2.57 3.96
CA ARG A 71 11.17 3.09 4.42
C ARG A 71 10.30 3.38 3.21
N ILE A 72 9.14 2.74 3.12
CA ILE A 72 8.24 2.81 1.96
C ILE A 72 6.88 3.30 2.44
N LEU A 73 6.31 4.27 1.72
CA LEU A 73 4.96 4.78 1.96
C LEU A 73 4.02 4.27 0.87
N ALA A 74 2.91 3.67 1.24
CA ALA A 74 1.78 3.41 0.34
C ALA A 74 0.55 4.17 0.85
N ASP A 75 -0.16 4.88 -0.01
CA ASP A 75 -1.36 5.62 0.37
C ASP A 75 -2.61 5.06 -0.33
N GLY A 76 -3.76 5.30 0.30
CA GLY A 76 -5.02 4.85 -0.26
C GLY A 76 -6.20 5.02 0.68
N ILE A 77 -7.38 4.78 0.11
CA ILE A 77 -8.64 4.80 0.85
C ILE A 77 -8.76 3.54 1.70
N TYR A 78 -8.48 2.37 1.11
CA TYR A 78 -8.60 1.05 1.75
C TYR A 78 -10.01 0.70 2.28
N ASP A 79 -11.05 1.23 1.64
CA ASP A 79 -12.46 0.89 1.93
C ASP A 79 -12.80 -0.55 1.53
N PHE A 80 -13.60 -1.24 2.34
CA PHE A 80 -13.79 -2.70 2.30
C PHE A 80 -12.47 -3.43 2.10
N PHE A 81 -11.56 -3.33 3.08
CA PHE A 81 -10.23 -3.93 2.96
C PHE A 81 -10.29 -5.41 2.50
N HIS A 82 -9.64 -5.70 1.38
CA HIS A 82 -9.74 -6.97 0.66
C HIS A 82 -8.40 -7.41 0.09
N TRP A 83 -8.34 -8.61 -0.50
CA TRP A 83 -7.09 -9.20 -1.01
C TRP A 83 -6.32 -8.30 -1.97
N GLY A 84 -7.00 -7.52 -2.82
CA GLY A 84 -6.32 -6.55 -3.69
C GLY A 84 -5.41 -5.56 -2.94
N HIS A 85 -5.86 -5.03 -1.80
CA HIS A 85 -5.07 -4.14 -0.96
C HIS A 85 -3.93 -4.90 -0.25
N ALA A 86 -4.25 -6.06 0.36
CA ALA A 86 -3.23 -6.87 1.02
C ALA A 86 -2.13 -7.35 0.06
N ASN A 87 -2.49 -7.65 -1.19
CA ASN A 87 -1.57 -8.08 -2.23
C ASN A 87 -0.64 -6.94 -2.69
N GLN A 88 -1.10 -5.69 -2.70
CA GLN A 88 -0.22 -4.54 -2.92
C GLN A 88 0.89 -4.49 -1.86
N PHE A 89 0.51 -4.60 -0.57
CA PHE A 89 1.47 -4.57 0.53
C PHE A 89 2.40 -5.79 0.51
N LYS A 90 1.88 -6.96 0.14
CA LYS A 90 2.66 -8.19 -0.09
C LYS A 90 3.73 -7.97 -1.15
N GLN A 91 3.37 -7.37 -2.29
CA GLN A 91 4.31 -7.08 -3.37
C GLN A 91 5.44 -6.17 -2.91
N ILE A 92 5.13 -5.12 -2.14
CA ILE A 92 6.16 -4.22 -1.58
C ILE A 92 7.17 -5.01 -0.75
N LYS A 93 6.69 -5.89 0.14
CA LYS A 93 7.55 -6.75 0.97
C LYS A 93 8.35 -7.77 0.17
N GLN A 94 7.86 -8.21 -0.99
CA GLN A 94 8.57 -9.14 -1.87
C GLN A 94 9.63 -8.44 -2.73
N LEU A 95 9.29 -7.27 -3.26
CA LEU A 95 10.18 -6.44 -4.07
C LEU A 95 11.33 -5.89 -3.21
N ILE A 96 11.03 -5.50 -1.97
CA ILE A 96 12.01 -4.94 -1.03
C ILE A 96 11.90 -5.72 0.31
N PRO A 97 12.61 -6.84 0.47
CA PRO A 97 12.53 -7.70 1.66
C PRO A 97 12.87 -7.01 2.99
N ASN A 98 13.76 -6.02 2.95
CA ASN A 98 14.19 -5.23 4.11
C ASN A 98 13.41 -3.92 4.27
N SER A 99 12.16 -3.88 3.78
CA SER A 99 11.33 -2.69 3.85
C SER A 99 10.60 -2.53 5.17
N TYR A 100 10.43 -1.27 5.57
CA TYR A 100 9.49 -0.82 6.60
C TYR A 100 8.34 -0.08 5.91
N LEU A 101 7.15 -0.69 5.94
CA LEU A 101 5.98 -0.22 5.22
C LEU A 101 5.08 0.63 6.11
N ILE A 102 4.99 1.89 5.74
CA ILE A 102 4.05 2.88 6.28
C ILE A 102 2.85 2.94 5.33
N VAL A 103 1.64 2.81 5.86
CA VAL A 103 0.41 2.91 5.07
C VAL A 103 -0.38 4.15 5.47
N GLY A 104 -0.53 5.09 4.55
CA GLY A 104 -1.36 6.29 4.70
C GLY A 104 -2.83 5.98 4.38
N VAL A 105 -3.68 6.03 5.40
CA VAL A 105 -5.13 5.82 5.25
C VAL A 105 -5.80 7.18 5.10
N CYS A 106 -6.34 7.46 3.91
CA CYS A 106 -6.94 8.76 3.61
C CYS A 106 -8.10 9.09 4.55
N ARG A 107 -8.20 10.34 5.02
CA ARG A 107 -9.31 10.78 5.88
C ARG A 107 -10.64 10.81 5.14
N ASP A 108 -11.74 10.62 5.85
CA ASP A 108 -13.08 10.56 5.24
C ASP A 108 -13.46 11.88 4.55
N GLU A 109 -13.13 13.04 5.15
CA GLU A 109 -13.51 14.35 4.58
C GLU A 109 -12.78 14.66 3.27
N ASP A 110 -11.53 14.22 3.13
CA ASP A 110 -10.77 14.41 1.90
C ASP A 110 -11.20 13.39 0.85
N THR A 111 -11.52 12.16 1.26
CA THR A 111 -12.07 11.13 0.38
C THR A 111 -13.36 11.58 -0.25
N ALA A 112 -14.31 12.09 0.54
CA ALA A 112 -15.62 12.53 0.07
C ALA A 112 -15.56 13.70 -0.94
N LYS A 113 -14.51 14.53 -0.90
CA LYS A 113 -14.31 15.66 -1.84
C LYS A 113 -13.81 15.22 -3.22
N HIS A 114 -13.15 14.07 -3.31
CA HIS A 114 -12.41 13.65 -4.51
C HIS A 114 -12.86 12.29 -5.05
N LYS A 115 -13.66 11.55 -4.28
CA LYS A 115 -14.11 10.19 -4.59
C LYS A 115 -15.49 9.94 -4.00
N ARG A 116 -16.09 8.80 -4.36
CA ARG A 116 -17.33 8.33 -3.72
C ARG A 116 -17.15 8.22 -2.21
N GLN A 117 -18.26 8.34 -1.50
CA GLN A 117 -18.34 8.05 -0.07
C GLN A 117 -17.91 6.61 0.22
N THR A 118 -17.17 6.44 1.31
CA THR A 118 -16.73 5.14 1.83
C THR A 118 -17.87 4.42 2.53
N VAL A 119 -17.78 3.09 2.57
CA VAL A 119 -18.70 2.27 3.38
C VAL A 119 -18.14 2.09 4.78
N PHE A 120 -16.85 1.80 4.91
CA PHE A 120 -16.16 1.79 6.20
C PHE A 120 -15.75 3.20 6.62
N THR A 121 -15.99 3.50 7.89
CA THR A 121 -15.44 4.67 8.57
C THR A 121 -13.92 4.68 8.51
N GLU A 122 -13.30 5.85 8.66
CA GLU A 122 -11.85 5.97 8.78
C GLU A 122 -11.26 5.03 9.84
N GLU A 123 -11.88 4.94 11.03
CA GLU A 123 -11.44 4.03 12.08
C GLU A 123 -11.46 2.56 11.65
N GLU A 124 -12.53 2.10 10.99
CA GLU A 124 -12.62 0.71 10.49
C GLU A 124 -11.55 0.43 9.43
N ARG A 125 -11.29 1.39 8.53
CA ARG A 125 -10.23 1.28 7.51
C ARG A 125 -8.85 1.23 8.15
N VAL A 126 -8.57 2.09 9.13
CA VAL A 126 -7.31 2.08 9.90
C VAL A 126 -7.14 0.73 10.60
N MET A 127 -8.17 0.26 11.31
CA MET A 127 -8.10 -1.01 12.06
C MET A 127 -7.88 -2.21 11.15
N THR A 128 -8.53 -2.26 9.99
CA THR A 128 -8.33 -3.36 9.03
C THR A 128 -6.92 -3.34 8.42
N VAL A 129 -6.40 -2.17 8.05
CA VAL A 129 -5.02 -2.03 7.54
C VAL A 129 -3.99 -2.39 8.61
N MET A 130 -4.16 -1.95 9.86
CA MET A 130 -3.24 -2.27 10.97
C MET A 130 -3.14 -3.78 11.24
N ASN A 131 -4.22 -4.54 10.96
CA ASN A 131 -4.23 -5.99 11.11
C ASN A 131 -3.71 -6.74 9.86
N CYS A 132 -3.31 -6.02 8.81
CA CYS A 132 -2.67 -6.64 7.67
C CYS A 132 -1.24 -7.08 8.02
N ARG A 133 -0.92 -8.35 7.73
CA ARG A 133 0.38 -8.94 8.04
C ARG A 133 1.56 -8.18 7.45
N PHE A 134 1.38 -7.47 6.34
CA PHE A 134 2.48 -6.80 5.63
C PHE A 134 2.76 -5.37 6.10
N VAL A 135 1.92 -4.79 6.96
CA VAL A 135 2.02 -3.36 7.36
C VAL A 135 2.74 -3.20 8.69
N ASP A 136 3.68 -2.26 8.78
CA ASP A 136 4.43 -1.99 10.02
C ASP A 136 3.92 -0.75 10.75
N GLU A 137 3.50 0.28 10.00
CA GLU A 137 3.04 1.56 10.53
C GLU A 137 1.81 2.03 9.75
N VAL A 138 0.82 2.59 10.44
CA VAL A 138 -0.34 3.25 9.81
C VAL A 138 -0.38 4.73 10.15
N TYR A 139 -0.41 5.55 9.10
CA TYR A 139 -0.69 6.98 9.20
C TYR A 139 -2.21 7.17 9.05
N LYS A 140 -2.88 7.43 10.17
CA LYS A 140 -4.30 7.81 10.21
C LYS A 140 -4.49 9.28 9.80
N GLY A 141 -5.57 9.60 9.08
CA GLY A 141 -5.88 10.96 8.68
C GLY A 141 -4.99 11.46 7.52
N PHE A 142 -4.54 10.56 6.65
CA PHE A 142 -3.68 10.89 5.53
C PHE A 142 -4.44 11.80 4.52
N PRO A 143 -3.78 12.78 3.87
CA PRO A 143 -4.42 13.56 2.80
C PRO A 143 -4.80 12.68 1.61
N TYR A 144 -5.61 13.21 0.69
CA TYR A 144 -6.02 12.45 -0.52
C TYR A 144 -4.85 12.08 -1.44
N SER A 145 -3.75 12.85 -1.39
CA SER A 145 -2.52 12.55 -2.10
C SER A 145 -1.30 12.93 -1.28
N SER A 146 -0.27 12.08 -1.36
CA SER A 146 1.04 12.36 -0.76
C SER A 146 1.77 13.54 -1.43
N ASN A 147 2.83 14.01 -0.78
CA ASN A 147 3.79 14.99 -1.30
C ASN A 147 5.17 14.74 -0.66
N PHE A 148 6.20 15.40 -1.19
CA PHE A 148 7.56 15.28 -0.68
C PHE A 148 7.66 15.65 0.82
N ASN A 149 7.07 16.77 1.26
CA ASN A 149 7.14 17.18 2.67
C ASN A 149 6.73 16.04 3.63
N ILE A 150 5.65 15.34 3.33
CA ILE A 150 5.20 14.17 4.12
C ILE A 150 6.23 13.04 4.07
N MET A 151 6.78 12.74 2.89
CA MET A 151 7.85 11.74 2.76
C MET A 151 9.09 12.11 3.57
N GLU A 152 9.50 13.38 3.58
CA GLU A 152 10.65 13.83 4.37
C GLU A 152 10.37 13.80 5.88
N GLU A 153 9.18 14.22 6.32
CA GLU A 153 8.74 14.13 7.72
C GLU A 153 8.78 12.69 8.24
N LEU A 154 8.32 11.73 7.43
CA LEU A 154 8.29 10.30 7.76
C LEU A 154 9.60 9.56 7.45
N ARG A 155 10.60 10.27 6.91
CA ARG A 155 11.89 9.71 6.45
C ARG A 155 11.71 8.55 5.48
N VAL A 156 10.83 8.71 4.49
CA VAL A 156 10.47 7.70 3.49
C VAL A 156 11.40 7.78 2.29
N ASP A 157 11.93 6.64 1.87
CA ASP A 157 12.73 6.52 0.65
C ASP A 157 11.82 6.53 -0.59
N LEU A 158 10.82 5.65 -0.62
CA LEU A 158 10.01 5.37 -1.81
C LEU A 158 8.51 5.53 -1.55
N MET A 159 7.80 6.07 -2.54
CA MET A 159 6.34 6.03 -2.64
C MET A 159 5.92 4.79 -3.43
N ALA A 160 4.97 3.99 -2.94
CA ALA A 160 4.50 2.79 -3.62
C ALA A 160 3.01 2.87 -3.96
N HIS A 161 2.70 2.70 -5.24
CA HIS A 161 1.32 2.61 -5.74
C HIS A 161 1.33 1.84 -7.08
N ASP A 162 0.16 1.53 -7.65
CA ASP A 162 0.11 1.04 -9.03
C ASP A 162 0.59 2.09 -10.04
N SER A 163 1.00 1.63 -11.22
CA SER A 163 1.60 2.50 -12.25
C SER A 163 0.59 3.34 -13.03
N VAL A 164 -0.72 3.12 -12.84
CA VAL A 164 -1.77 3.82 -13.57
C VAL A 164 -1.80 5.29 -13.12
N PRO A 165 -1.75 6.26 -14.06
CA PRO A 165 -1.89 7.68 -13.74
C PRO A 165 -3.11 7.95 -12.87
N TYR A 166 -2.92 8.59 -11.72
CA TYR A 166 -4.00 8.90 -10.80
C TYR A 166 -4.33 10.38 -10.84
N SER A 167 -5.36 10.73 -11.61
CA SER A 167 -5.81 12.12 -11.74
C SER A 167 -6.69 12.55 -10.57
N ILE A 168 -6.45 13.75 -10.05
CA ILE A 168 -7.24 14.33 -8.95
C ILE A 168 -8.08 15.48 -9.50
N ASN A 169 -9.39 15.32 -9.55
CA ASN A 169 -10.36 16.35 -9.98
C ASN A 169 -9.96 17.10 -11.27
N GLN A 170 -9.31 16.41 -12.23
CA GLN A 170 -8.77 16.99 -13.48
C GLN A 170 -7.72 18.10 -13.31
N GLN A 171 -7.23 18.34 -12.09
CA GLN A 171 -6.18 19.32 -11.81
C GLN A 171 -4.79 18.76 -12.04
N THR A 172 -4.61 17.46 -11.81
CA THR A 172 -3.36 16.74 -12.05
C THR A 172 -3.62 15.57 -13.00
N ASN A 173 -2.72 15.36 -13.96
CA ASN A 173 -2.77 14.17 -14.82
C ASN A 173 -2.40 12.91 -14.03
N ASP A 174 -1.39 13.01 -13.18
CA ASP A 174 -0.94 11.95 -12.28
C ASP A 174 -0.36 12.57 -11.01
N CYS A 175 -0.98 12.34 -9.86
CA CYS A 175 -0.46 12.84 -8.58
C CYS A 175 0.85 12.16 -8.15
N TYR A 176 1.20 11.01 -8.72
CA TYR A 176 2.44 10.29 -8.42
C TYR A 176 3.59 10.62 -9.38
N ALA A 177 3.35 11.37 -10.45
CA ALA A 177 4.38 11.76 -11.41
C ALA A 177 5.62 12.43 -10.78
N PRO A 178 5.50 13.30 -9.75
CA PRO A 178 6.67 13.89 -9.10
C PRO A 178 7.61 12.85 -8.46
N PHE A 179 7.08 11.76 -7.91
CA PHE A 179 7.90 10.69 -7.31
C PHE A 179 8.55 9.83 -8.39
N LYS A 180 7.84 9.58 -9.50
CA LYS A 180 8.34 8.85 -10.66
C LYS A 180 9.52 9.60 -11.31
N SER A 181 9.46 10.92 -11.43
CA SER A 181 10.49 11.72 -12.11
C SER A 181 11.83 11.79 -11.37
N VAL A 182 11.84 11.47 -10.07
CA VAL A 182 13.05 11.46 -9.23
C VAL A 182 13.46 10.06 -8.78
N ASP A 183 12.95 9.02 -9.45
CA ASP A 183 13.24 7.61 -9.16
C ASP A 183 12.93 7.21 -7.69
N ARG A 184 11.85 7.77 -7.13
CA ARG A 184 11.37 7.46 -5.77
C ARG A 184 9.97 6.82 -5.79
N PHE A 185 9.62 6.13 -6.87
CA PHE A 185 8.33 5.46 -7.03
C PHE A 185 8.51 3.95 -7.23
N LEU A 186 7.96 3.14 -6.34
CA LEU A 186 7.92 1.68 -6.43
C LEU A 186 6.58 1.24 -7.01
N GLU A 187 6.60 0.76 -8.25
CA GLU A 187 5.38 0.28 -8.91
C GLU A 187 4.90 -1.05 -8.29
N THR A 188 3.58 -1.16 -8.15
CA THR A 188 2.88 -2.39 -7.76
C THR A 188 1.80 -2.73 -8.79
N GLU A 189 1.34 -3.97 -8.80
CA GLU A 189 0.30 -4.43 -9.71
C GLU A 189 -1.02 -4.64 -9.00
N ARG A 190 -2.11 -4.23 -9.66
CA ARG A 190 -3.47 -4.52 -9.19
C ARG A 190 -3.76 -6.01 -9.34
N TYR A 191 -4.38 -6.59 -8.32
CA TYR A 191 -4.87 -7.96 -8.42
C TYR A 191 -6.20 -7.99 -9.21
N PRO A 192 -6.30 -8.75 -10.31
CA PRO A 192 -7.50 -8.78 -11.13
C PRO A 192 -8.67 -9.47 -10.41
N GLY A 193 -9.90 -9.03 -10.69
CA GLY A 193 -11.12 -9.68 -10.18
C GLY A 193 -11.46 -9.38 -8.71
N VAL A 194 -10.87 -8.36 -8.11
CA VAL A 194 -11.29 -7.81 -6.81
C VAL A 194 -11.08 -6.30 -6.75
N SER A 195 -12.10 -5.58 -6.33
CA SER A 195 -12.02 -4.16 -5.96
C SER A 195 -13.20 -3.81 -5.04
N THR A 196 -13.12 -2.70 -4.32
CA THR A 196 -14.24 -2.20 -3.51
C THR A 196 -15.52 -2.07 -4.36
N THR A 197 -15.41 -1.60 -5.61
CA THR A 197 -16.57 -1.47 -6.52
C THR A 197 -17.16 -2.83 -6.88
N ASP A 198 -16.31 -3.79 -7.21
CA ASP A 198 -16.73 -5.14 -7.56
C ASP A 198 -17.39 -5.86 -6.36
N LEU A 199 -16.86 -5.70 -5.14
CA LEU A 199 -17.49 -6.24 -3.93
C LEU A 199 -18.86 -5.60 -3.66
N ILE A 200 -18.99 -4.27 -3.82
CA ILE A 200 -20.27 -3.59 -3.69
C ILE A 200 -21.28 -4.14 -4.71
N ASN A 201 -20.89 -4.28 -5.98
CA ASN A 201 -21.77 -4.80 -7.02
C ASN A 201 -22.22 -6.24 -6.70
N ARG A 202 -21.31 -7.11 -6.26
CA ARG A 202 -21.67 -8.48 -5.84
C ARG A 202 -22.69 -8.51 -4.70
N ILE A 203 -22.58 -7.61 -3.73
CA ILE A 203 -23.55 -7.48 -2.64
C ILE A 203 -24.90 -7.01 -3.17
N LEU A 204 -24.91 -5.99 -4.03
CA LEU A 204 -26.13 -5.46 -4.64
C LEU A 204 -26.85 -6.52 -5.49
N ASP A 205 -26.12 -7.27 -6.33
CA ASP A 205 -26.69 -8.34 -7.14
C ASP A 205 -27.36 -9.41 -6.28
N ARG A 206 -26.71 -9.82 -5.18
CA ARG A 206 -27.28 -10.78 -4.22
C ARG A 206 -28.50 -10.24 -3.49
N TYR A 207 -28.51 -8.94 -3.19
CA TYR A 207 -29.65 -8.30 -2.57
C TYR A 207 -30.87 -8.24 -3.51
N GLU A 208 -30.65 -7.99 -4.81
CA GLU A 208 -31.72 -8.02 -5.81
C GLU A 208 -32.25 -9.45 -6.04
N GLU A 209 -31.38 -10.46 -6.09
CA GLU A 209 -31.81 -11.87 -6.11
C GLU A 209 -32.66 -12.23 -4.89
N TYR A 210 -32.25 -11.77 -3.70
CA TYR A 210 -32.99 -11.96 -2.46
C TYR A 210 -34.38 -11.33 -2.51
N LYS A 211 -34.49 -10.08 -2.98
CA LYS A 211 -35.80 -9.40 -3.15
C LYS A 211 -36.73 -10.14 -4.10
N LEU A 212 -36.18 -10.76 -5.15
CA LEU A 212 -36.94 -11.51 -6.16
C LEU A 212 -37.31 -12.93 -5.71
N GLY A 213 -37.01 -13.31 -4.46
CA GLY A 213 -37.32 -14.64 -3.92
C GLY A 213 -36.47 -15.76 -4.51
N LYS A 214 -35.41 -15.44 -5.26
CA LYS A 214 -34.48 -16.41 -5.85
C LYS A 214 -33.44 -16.80 -4.80
N ARG A 215 -33.84 -17.60 -3.80
CA ARG A 215 -32.86 -18.19 -2.87
C ARG A 215 -32.06 -19.26 -3.59
N THR A 216 -30.76 -19.07 -3.70
CA THR A 216 -29.84 -20.21 -3.79
C THR A 216 -29.80 -20.83 -2.40
N SER A 217 -30.34 -22.05 -2.28
CA SER A 217 -30.22 -22.86 -1.08
C SER A 217 -28.73 -23.00 -0.72
N THR A 218 -28.39 -22.65 0.53
CA THR A 218 -27.08 -22.90 1.15
C THR A 218 -26.77 -24.37 1.23
#